data_AF-A0A940Z6Q4-F1
#
_entry.id   AF-A0A940Z6Q4-F1
#
_cell.length_a   1.000
_cell.length_b   1.000
_cell.length_c   1.000
_cell.angle_alpha   90.00
_cell.angle_beta   90.00
_cell.angle_gamma   90.00
#
_symmetry.space_group_name_H-M   'P 1'
#
loop_
_entity.id
_entity.type
_entity.pdbx_description
1 polymer ?
#
loop_
_entity_poly.entity_id
_entity_poly.type
_entity_poly.pdbx_seq_one_letter_code
_entity_poly.pdbx_strand_id
1 'polypeptide(L)' 'MNVRTNLQVGASCYTVKSGDSLSTIAKTYYGSASSSNVNKIYYSNKATIGSNPNVIYPGQKLYIP' A
#
# COMPACT_ATOMS: atom_id res chain seq x y z
N MET A 1 -25.32 -12.37 1.96
CA MET A 1 -23.86 -12.13 1.85
C MET A 1 -23.62 -11.47 0.51
N ASN A 2 -23.60 -10.13 0.47
CA ASN A 2 -23.47 -9.38 -0.76
C ASN A 2 -22.26 -8.45 -0.61
N VAL A 3 -21.13 -8.91 -1.14
CA VAL A 3 -19.88 -8.18 -1.29
C VAL A 3 -20.10 -7.00 -2.23
N ARG A 4 -20.65 -5.91 -1.69
CA ARG A 4 -20.60 -4.61 -2.35
C ARG A 4 -19.22 -4.06 -2.03
N THR A 5 -18.27 -4.27 -2.93
CA THR A 5 -17.00 -3.54 -3.00
C THR A 5 -17.31 -2.05 -3.09
N ASN A 6 -17.58 -1.44 -1.94
CA ASN A 6 -17.53 -0.01 -1.78
C ASN A 6 -16.07 0.35 -2.03
N LEU A 7 -15.78 1.00 -3.16
CA LEU A 7 -14.59 1.85 -3.28
C LEU A 7 -14.75 2.93 -2.21
N GLN A 8 -14.48 2.57 -0.96
CA GLN A 8 -14.47 3.51 0.13
C GLN A 8 -13.25 4.36 -0.12
N VAL A 9 -13.50 5.55 -0.68
CA VAL A 9 -12.62 6.71 -0.67
C VAL A 9 -12.31 7.00 0.81
N GLY A 10 -11.37 6.26 1.34
CA GLY A 10 -11.12 6.15 2.75
C GLY A 10 -9.93 5.23 2.94
N ALA A 11 -8.74 5.84 3.04
CA ALA A 11 -7.68 5.41 3.94
C ALA A 11 -7.65 3.90 4.21
N SER A 12 -7.19 3.09 3.25
CA SER A 12 -7.10 1.65 3.47
C SER A 12 -5.79 1.33 4.17
N CYS A 13 -5.84 0.82 5.40
CA CYS A 13 -4.65 0.31 6.09
C CYS A 13 -4.35 -1.11 5.61
N TYR A 14 -3.19 -1.32 5.00
CA TYR A 14 -2.69 -2.64 4.59
C TYR A 14 -1.61 -3.14 5.55
N THR A 15 -1.64 -4.43 5.88
CA THR A 15 -0.54 -5.07 6.58
C THR A 15 0.31 -5.84 5.59
N VAL A 16 1.58 -5.44 5.44
CA VAL A 16 2.54 -6.06 4.53
C VAL A 16 2.67 -7.55 4.88
N LYS A 17 2.64 -8.41 3.86
CA LYS A 17 2.87 -9.85 4.01
C LYS A 17 4.24 -10.22 3.46
N SER A 18 4.75 -11.38 3.86
CA SER A 18 5.98 -11.93 3.31
C SER A 18 5.88 -12.07 1.79
N GLY A 19 6.82 -11.44 1.07
CA GLY A 19 6.85 -11.41 -0.40
C GLY A 19 6.14 -10.22 -1.04
N ASP A 20 5.50 -9.34 -0.26
CA ASP A 20 4.93 -8.11 -0.81
C ASP A 20 6.00 -7.07 -1.14
N SER A 21 5.69 -6.22 -2.13
CA SER A 21 6.46 -5.03 -2.50
C SER A 21 5.50 -3.85 -2.62
N LEU A 22 5.99 -2.62 -2.47
CA LEU A 22 5.12 -1.43 -2.65
C LEU A 22 4.40 -1.41 -4.01
N SER A 23 5.04 -1.94 -5.05
CA SER A 23 4.46 -2.09 -6.39
C SER A 23 3.31 -3.09 -6.45
N THR A 24 3.42 -4.25 -5.79
CA THR A 24 2.35 -5.27 -5.76
C THR A 24 1.16 -4.79 -4.92
N ILE A 25 1.44 -4.09 -3.82
CA ILE A 25 0.42 -3.43 -3.00
C ILE A 25 -0.27 -2.36 -3.83
N ALA A 26 0.47 -1.46 -4.47
CA ALA A 26 -0.09 -0.42 -5.34
C ALA A 26 -0.96 -1.02 -6.46
N LYS A 27 -0.51 -2.11 -7.08
CA LYS A 27 -1.29 -2.81 -8.12
C LYS A 27 -2.59 -3.38 -7.58
N THR A 28 -2.57 -3.95 -6.38
CA THR A 28 -3.76 -4.54 -5.74
C THR A 28 -4.78 -3.46 -5.38
N TYR A 29 -4.34 -2.31 -4.88
CA TYR A 29 -5.24 -1.26 -4.39
C TYR A 29 -5.66 -0.25 -5.46
N TYR A 30 -4.75 0.15 -6.35
CA TYR A 30 -5.02 1.14 -7.41
C TYR A 30 -5.23 0.51 -8.78
N GLY A 31 -5.15 -0.82 -8.91
CA GLY A 31 -5.18 -1.53 -10.18
C GLY A 31 -3.90 -1.42 -11.02
N SER A 32 -2.95 -0.55 -10.63
CA SER A 32 -1.68 -0.34 -11.33
C SER A 32 -0.51 -0.12 -10.38
N ALA A 33 0.62 -0.75 -10.72
CA ALA A 33 1.93 -0.55 -10.08
C ALA A 33 2.66 0.72 -10.56
N SER A 34 1.94 1.71 -11.08
CA SER A 34 2.53 2.96 -11.56
C SER A 34 3.39 3.63 -10.49
N SER A 35 4.52 4.22 -10.88
CA SER A 35 5.46 4.90 -9.99
C SER A 35 4.78 5.97 -9.13
N SER A 36 3.76 6.65 -9.67
CA SER A 36 2.94 7.63 -8.93
C SER A 36 2.18 7.00 -7.76
N ASN A 37 1.57 5.82 -7.95
CA ASN A 37 0.82 5.11 -6.89
C ASN A 37 1.76 4.57 -5.81
N VAL A 38 2.88 3.98 -6.23
CA VAL A 38 3.95 3.52 -5.32
C VAL A 38 4.48 4.67 -4.48
N ASN A 39 4.76 5.81 -5.11
CA ASN A 39 5.22 7.01 -4.44
C ASN A 39 4.18 7.55 -3.44
N LYS A 40 2.89 7.55 -3.78
CA LYS A 40 1.83 7.95 -2.85
C LYS A 40 1.83 7.12 -1.57
N ILE A 41 1.93 5.80 -1.68
CA ILE A 41 2.03 4.90 -0.52
C ILE A 41 3.32 5.21 0.25
N TYR A 42 4.46 5.31 -0.43
CA TYR A 42 5.74 5.58 0.22
C TYR A 42 5.75 6.90 0.99
N TYR A 43 5.37 8.01 0.35
CA TYR A 43 5.37 9.33 0.99
C TYR A 43 4.40 9.39 2.17
N SER A 44 3.25 8.73 2.07
CA SER A 44 2.28 8.64 3.17
C SER A 44 2.78 7.79 4.35
N ASN A 45 3.72 6.87 4.11
CA ASN A 45 4.26 5.95 5.11
C ASN A 45 5.75 6.14 5.35
N LYS A 46 6.34 7.27 4.96
CA LYS A 46 7.79 7.49 5.03
C LYS A 46 8.30 7.37 6.47
N ALA A 47 7.49 7.75 7.45
CA ALA A 47 7.80 7.56 8.87
C ALA A 47 7.90 6.09 9.29
N THR A 48 7.14 5.19 8.64
CA THR A 48 7.11 3.75 8.93
C THR A 48 8.14 2.97 8.11
N ILE A 49 8.30 3.31 6.83
CA ILE A 49 9.20 2.63 5.87
C ILE A 49 10.65 3.11 6.05
N GLY A 50 10.84 4.37 6.43
CA GLY A 50 12.17 4.99 6.54
C GLY A 50 12.70 5.47 5.18
N SER A 51 14.02 5.53 5.06
CA SER A 51 14.70 6.14 3.91
C SER A 51 14.65 5.30 2.62
N ASN A 52 14.33 4.00 2.73
CA ASN A 52 14.44 3.07 1.61
C ASN A 52 13.06 2.52 1.20
N PRO A 53 12.44 3.05 0.13
CA PRO A 53 11.08 2.67 -0.28
C PRO A 53 10.97 1.19 -0.68
N ASN A 54 12.06 0.58 -1.13
CA ASN A 54 12.06 -0.81 -1.58
C ASN A 54 12.16 -1.82 -0.42
N VAL A 55 12.40 -1.35 0.80
CA VAL A 55 12.57 -2.20 1.98
C VAL A 55 11.32 -2.07 2.85
N ILE A 56 10.39 -2.99 2.67
CA ILE A 56 9.23 -3.16 3.55
C ILE A 56 9.27 -4.52 4.22
N TYR A 57 8.78 -4.59 5.45
CA TYR A 57 8.83 -5.78 6.28
C TYR A 57 7.43 -6.33 6.53
N PRO A 58 7.28 -7.67 6.54
CA PRO A 58 6.03 -8.31 6.93
C PRO A 58 5.57 -7.86 8.31
N GLY A 59 4.28 -7.55 8.45
CA GLY A 59 3.69 -7.01 9.67
C GLY A 59 3.67 -5.48 9.76
N GLN A 60 4.36 -4.76 8.86
CA GLN A 60 4.22 -3.30 8.77
C GLN A 60 2.81 -2.92 8.34
N LYS A 61 2.21 -1.97 9.06
CA LYS A 61 0.95 -1.33 8.66
C LYS A 61 1.25 -0.12 7.80
N LEU A 62 0.83 -0.17 6.54
CA LEU A 62 0.95 0.91 5.58
C LEU A 62 -0.42 1.52 5.29
N TYR A 63 -0.47 2.83 5.31
CA TYR A 63 -1.62 3.63 4.90
C TYR A 63 -1.67 3.76 3.38
N ILE A 64 -2.79 3.35 2.77
CA ILE A 64 -3.04 3.48 1.34
C ILE A 64 -4.04 4.63 1.14
N PRO A 65 -3.59 5.80 0.62
CA PRO A 65 -4.44 6.97 0.39
C PRO A 65 -5.46 6.79 -0.74
#